data_AF-A0A5T0PYE8-F1
#
_entry.id   AF-A0A5T0PYE8-F1
#
_cell.length_a   1.000
_cell.length_b   1.000
_cell.length_c   1.000
_cell.angle_alpha   90.00
_cell.angle_beta   90.00
_cell.angle_gamma   90.00
#
_symmetry.space_group_name_H-M   'P 1'
#
loop_
_entity.id
_entity.type
_entity.pdbx_description
1 polymer ?
#
loop_
_entity_poly.entity_id
_entity_poly.type
_entity_poly.pdbx_seq_one_letter_code
_entity_poly.pdbx_strand_id
1 'polypeptide(L)'
;MSIYFVHFLISVLPLSILMAFITPDKKYIFKSFLVVFLGFLFGYFAFFIAAQFLKTENLIFNFDFVFIGLLLVSFIFYFWKKIELLNFILLGNLSFCTALHYYFLSQDFPIFTSSLIDSESISSLGFIALALLVCILIFFFLKWQKNFNQKTSFMLFLLLILMESDKALANILLTLMRNSIIETHTFLVSFVGKSNYFGVFGIYVYLIFIAFLAFLSLKIRKKNISKKQILDINYRKNEAKTSLINRYFSSVFISCVISFCIILYFFMVSSKPLTIDEPKEILPDKNGKFIFDIALLRDNKLHRFAYISAEGKVIRFFLINKREDRDSPVAVFDACMICGDMGYIKKDGQLICISCNVRIFLPSVGKSGGCNPTPLKYEYDGKKITIDVKDVIAGSNYFSQIKEIEVQDPVSKTKVINTQAPFSYSYKGITYYFSNQNNYEEFKKDPIKYVEENEAQFLIQRRNDVG
;
A
#
# COMPACT_ATOMS: atom_id res chain seq x y z
N MET A 1 -12.81 6.75 -5.64
CA MET A 1 -13.07 6.54 -4.20
C MET A 1 -11.94 7.23 -3.48
N SER A 2 -12.20 8.10 -2.49
CA SER A 2 -11.12 8.87 -1.87
C SER A 2 -10.54 8.16 -0.62
N ILE A 3 -9.21 8.13 -0.53
CA ILE A 3 -8.46 7.51 0.57
C ILE A 3 -8.82 8.12 1.94
N TYR A 4 -9.38 9.33 1.94
CA TYR A 4 -9.77 10.06 3.13
C TYR A 4 -10.84 9.38 3.97
N PHE A 5 -11.74 8.57 3.39
CA PHE A 5 -12.65 7.75 4.21
C PHE A 5 -11.86 6.83 5.13
N VAL A 6 -10.86 6.14 4.57
CA VAL A 6 -10.03 5.16 5.29
C VAL A 6 -9.16 5.87 6.32
N HIS A 7 -8.46 6.94 5.93
CA HIS A 7 -7.62 7.71 6.86
C HIS A 7 -8.43 8.28 8.02
N PHE A 8 -9.56 8.93 7.73
CA PHE A 8 -10.41 9.51 8.76
C PHE A 8 -10.96 8.43 9.70
N LEU A 9 -11.46 7.32 9.15
CA LEU A 9 -12.06 6.27 9.96
C LEU A 9 -11.03 5.56 10.83
N ILE A 10 -9.83 5.26 10.32
CA ILE A 10 -8.74 4.63 11.09
C ILE A 10 -8.33 5.51 12.28
N SER A 11 -8.23 6.83 12.08
CA SER A 11 -7.84 7.75 13.15
C SER A 11 -8.97 8.06 14.13
N VAL A 12 -10.19 8.31 13.65
CA VAL A 12 -11.28 8.89 14.46
C VAL A 12 -12.20 7.82 15.06
N LEU A 13 -12.32 6.63 14.48
CA LEU A 13 -13.15 5.57 15.07
C LEU A 13 -12.68 5.16 16.48
N PRO A 14 -11.37 4.98 16.76
CA PRO A 14 -10.90 4.70 18.10
C PRO A 14 -11.31 5.78 19.11
N LEU A 15 -11.18 7.05 18.74
CA LEU A 15 -11.63 8.18 19.57
C LEU A 15 -13.14 8.11 19.84
N SER A 16 -13.95 7.78 18.83
CA SER A 16 -15.40 7.60 18.99
C SER A 16 -15.75 6.50 20.00
N ILE A 17 -15.06 5.35 19.93
CA ILE A 17 -15.25 4.22 20.85
C ILE A 17 -14.85 4.64 22.28
N LEU A 18 -13.69 5.29 22.45
CA LEU A 18 -13.23 5.82 23.74
C LEU A 18 -14.25 6.79 24.33
N MET A 19 -14.67 7.78 23.54
CA MET A 19 -15.64 8.78 23.92
C MET A 19 -16.96 8.12 24.37
N ALA A 20 -17.45 7.11 23.66
CA ALA A 20 -18.69 6.40 24.02
C ALA A 20 -18.63 5.80 25.44
N PHE A 21 -17.45 5.31 25.84
CA PHE A 21 -17.27 4.63 27.12
C PHE A 21 -16.81 5.54 28.25
N ILE A 22 -16.14 6.65 27.96
CA ILE A 22 -15.57 7.58 28.94
C ILE A 22 -16.52 8.75 29.22
N THR A 23 -17.25 9.24 28.22
CA THR A 23 -18.13 10.41 28.41
C THR A 23 -19.15 10.16 29.53
N PRO A 24 -19.36 11.14 30.43
CA PRO A 24 -20.31 11.07 31.54
C PRO A 24 -21.76 11.09 31.06
N ASP A 25 -22.67 11.43 31.97
CA ASP A 25 -24.13 11.45 31.81
C ASP A 25 -24.62 12.05 30.46
N LYS A 26 -25.81 11.64 30.02
CA LYS A 26 -26.40 12.04 28.73
C LYS A 26 -26.49 13.56 28.55
N LYS A 27 -26.67 14.31 29.65
CA LYS A 27 -26.72 15.79 29.64
C LYS A 27 -25.44 16.45 29.12
N TYR A 28 -24.30 15.76 29.13
CA TYR A 28 -23.00 16.33 28.71
C TYR A 28 -22.57 15.94 27.31
N ILE A 29 -23.37 15.18 26.57
CA ILE A 29 -22.99 14.70 25.23
C ILE A 29 -22.61 15.87 24.32
N PHE A 30 -23.42 16.94 24.27
CA PHE A 30 -23.14 18.10 23.43
C PHE A 30 -21.82 18.78 23.80
N LYS A 31 -21.57 19.00 25.11
CA LYS A 31 -20.31 19.59 25.60
C LYS A 31 -19.11 18.71 25.24
N SER A 32 -19.25 17.39 25.34
CA SER A 32 -18.18 16.46 24.95
C SER A 32 -17.87 16.53 23.45
N PHE A 33 -18.89 16.61 22.59
CA PHE A 33 -18.67 16.81 21.15
C PHE A 33 -18.00 18.16 20.85
N LEU A 34 -18.40 19.22 21.54
CA LEU A 34 -17.77 20.54 21.40
C LEU A 34 -16.28 20.48 21.79
N VAL A 35 -15.95 19.82 22.90
CA VAL A 35 -14.56 19.70 23.36
C VAL A 35 -13.72 18.82 22.43
N VAL A 36 -14.28 17.74 21.90
CA VAL A 36 -13.63 16.93 20.85
C VAL A 36 -13.40 17.78 19.60
N PHE A 37 -14.41 18.54 19.13
CA PHE A 37 -14.26 19.44 17.99
C PHE A 37 -13.14 20.48 18.22
N LEU A 38 -13.11 21.13 19.38
CA LEU A 38 -12.06 22.09 19.73
C LEU A 38 -10.68 21.42 19.79
N GLY A 39 -10.57 20.25 20.41
CA GLY A 39 -9.32 19.48 20.44
C GLY A 39 -8.83 19.15 19.03
N PHE A 40 -9.72 18.69 18.16
CA PHE A 40 -9.39 18.39 16.77
C PHE A 40 -8.96 19.64 15.98
N LEU A 41 -9.64 20.76 16.20
CA LEU A 41 -9.34 22.07 15.59
C LEU A 41 -7.97 22.59 16.04
N PHE A 42 -7.64 22.51 17.33
CA PHE A 42 -6.31 22.89 17.82
C PHE A 42 -5.22 21.95 17.29
N GLY A 43 -5.51 20.66 17.13
CA GLY A 43 -4.62 19.69 16.49
C GLY A 43 -4.34 20.05 15.02
N TYR A 44 -5.35 20.49 14.27
CA TYR A 44 -5.16 21.02 12.91
C TYR A 44 -4.14 22.16 12.88
N PHE A 45 -4.33 23.19 13.70
CA PHE A 45 -3.40 24.32 13.72
C PHE A 45 -2.00 23.91 14.16
N ALA A 46 -1.87 23.08 15.20
CA ALA A 46 -0.57 22.60 15.66
C ALA A 46 0.18 21.81 14.57
N PHE A 47 -0.53 20.94 13.83
CA PHE A 47 0.04 20.18 12.73
C PHE A 47 0.54 21.09 11.61
N PHE A 48 -0.30 22.00 11.10
CA PHE A 48 0.08 22.86 9.98
C PHE A 48 1.15 23.90 10.33
N ILE A 49 1.19 24.38 11.58
CA ILE A 49 2.31 25.17 12.09
C ILE A 49 3.59 24.32 12.06
N ALA A 50 3.57 23.09 12.56
CA ALA A 50 4.75 22.22 12.53
C ALA A 50 5.18 21.84 11.11
N ALA A 51 4.23 21.67 10.18
CA ALA A 51 4.49 21.41 8.77
C ALA A 51 5.25 22.56 8.10
N GLN A 52 4.89 23.80 8.41
CA GLN A 52 5.60 24.99 7.91
C GLN A 52 7.09 25.01 8.34
N PHE A 53 7.42 24.42 9.48
CA PHE A 53 8.79 24.33 9.99
C PHE A 53 9.46 22.97 9.75
N LEU A 54 8.85 22.07 8.95
CA LEU A 54 9.33 20.69 8.71
C LEU A 54 9.56 19.88 10.01
N LYS A 55 8.68 20.07 11.00
CA LYS A 55 8.76 19.43 12.33
C LYS A 55 7.58 18.50 12.63
N THR A 56 6.86 18.01 11.61
CA THR A 56 5.71 17.12 11.80
C THR A 56 6.10 15.81 12.48
N GLU A 57 7.21 15.17 12.08
CA GLU A 57 7.71 13.95 12.72
C GLU A 57 8.03 14.18 14.20
N ASN A 58 8.72 15.28 14.54
CA ASN A 58 9.01 15.65 15.93
C ASN A 58 7.74 15.90 16.73
N LEU A 59 6.74 16.56 16.14
CA LEU A 59 5.47 16.83 16.81
C LEU A 59 4.77 15.51 17.17
N ILE A 60 4.63 14.60 16.20
CA ILE A 60 3.98 13.29 16.40
C ILE A 60 4.74 12.46 17.44
N PHE A 61 6.07 12.39 17.32
CA PHE A 61 6.91 11.67 18.27
C PHE A 61 6.67 12.10 19.72
N ASN A 62 6.63 13.41 20.00
CA ASN A 62 6.38 13.92 21.35
C ASN A 62 4.94 13.64 21.82
N PHE A 63 3.97 13.80 20.93
CA PHE A 63 2.56 13.59 21.28
C PHE A 63 2.15 12.12 21.34
N ASP A 64 2.91 11.18 20.78
CA ASP A 64 2.70 9.74 20.97
C ASP A 64 2.89 9.33 22.44
N PHE A 65 3.90 9.87 23.13
CA PHE A 65 4.08 9.63 24.57
C PHE A 65 2.90 10.16 25.39
N VAL A 66 2.45 11.38 25.07
CA VAL A 66 1.28 11.99 25.71
C VAL A 66 0.04 11.13 25.44
N PHE A 67 -0.15 10.68 24.20
CA PHE A 67 -1.28 9.87 23.79
C PHE A 67 -1.36 8.56 24.56
N ILE A 68 -0.24 7.82 24.72
CA ILE A 68 -0.20 6.61 25.55
C ILE A 68 -0.60 6.93 27.00
N GLY A 69 -0.08 8.01 27.57
CA GLY A 69 -0.46 8.46 28.92
C GLY A 69 -1.98 8.70 29.03
N LEU A 70 -2.57 9.39 28.06
CA LEU A 70 -4.02 9.66 28.03
C LEU A 70 -4.86 8.39 27.85
N LEU A 71 -4.39 7.42 27.05
CA LEU A 71 -5.01 6.11 26.90
C LEU A 71 -5.01 5.35 28.24
N LEU A 72 -3.91 5.36 28.99
CA LEU A 72 -3.86 4.74 30.30
C LEU A 72 -4.78 5.44 31.32
N VAL A 73 -4.79 6.78 31.34
CA VAL A 73 -5.71 7.56 32.20
C VAL A 73 -7.17 7.27 31.87
N SER A 74 -7.49 6.93 30.62
CA SER A 74 -8.84 6.57 30.20
C SER A 74 -9.42 5.36 30.95
N PHE A 75 -8.59 4.45 31.47
CA PHE A 75 -9.06 3.36 32.35
C PHE A 75 -9.75 3.88 33.61
N ILE A 76 -9.17 4.90 34.24
CA ILE A 76 -9.70 5.50 35.46
C ILE A 76 -11.10 6.04 35.17
N PHE A 77 -11.26 6.79 34.08
CA PHE A 77 -12.54 7.38 33.70
C PHE A 77 -13.56 6.39 33.13
N TYR A 78 -13.14 5.20 32.69
CA TYR A 78 -14.09 4.14 32.33
C TYR A 78 -14.99 3.77 33.52
N PHE A 79 -14.40 3.70 34.72
CA PHE A 79 -15.06 3.37 35.99
C PHE A 79 -15.50 4.61 36.79
N TRP A 80 -14.74 5.71 36.74
CA TRP A 80 -14.96 6.89 37.58
C TRP A 80 -15.34 8.13 36.78
N LYS A 81 -16.61 8.18 36.35
CA LYS A 81 -17.16 9.26 35.51
C LYS A 81 -17.67 10.51 36.25
N LYS A 82 -17.37 10.63 37.54
CA LYS A 82 -18.02 11.64 38.41
C LYS A 82 -17.43 13.05 38.23
N ILE A 83 -16.19 13.16 37.73
CA ILE A 83 -15.49 14.43 37.59
C ILE A 83 -15.56 14.90 36.12
N GLU A 84 -16.53 15.76 35.84
CA GLU A 84 -16.88 16.18 34.48
C GLU A 84 -15.78 17.03 33.82
N LEU A 85 -15.22 18.00 34.55
CA LEU A 85 -14.18 18.88 34.03
C LEU A 85 -12.95 18.10 33.56
N LEU A 86 -12.50 17.16 34.38
CA LEU A 86 -11.31 16.34 34.12
C LEU A 86 -11.56 15.36 32.95
N ASN A 87 -12.81 14.92 32.77
CA ASN A 87 -13.23 14.14 31.60
C ASN A 87 -13.17 14.96 30.31
N PHE A 88 -13.63 16.21 30.35
CA PHE A 88 -13.55 17.11 29.18
C PHE A 88 -12.09 17.39 28.81
N ILE A 89 -11.24 17.67 29.79
CA ILE A 89 -9.79 17.85 29.56
C ILE A 89 -9.19 16.61 28.89
N LEU A 90 -9.49 15.40 29.40
CA LEU A 90 -9.05 14.15 28.80
C LEU A 90 -9.53 14.00 27.34
N LEU A 91 -10.82 14.21 27.08
CA LEU A 91 -11.39 14.08 25.73
C LEU A 91 -10.81 15.09 24.74
N GLY A 92 -10.58 16.33 25.19
CA GLY A 92 -9.98 17.37 24.35
C GLY A 92 -8.55 17.01 23.94
N ASN A 93 -7.73 16.54 24.89
CA ASN A 93 -6.35 16.14 24.62
C ASN A 93 -6.26 14.86 23.78
N LEU A 94 -7.13 13.86 24.03
CA LEU A 94 -7.23 12.68 23.17
C LEU A 94 -7.59 13.09 21.74
N SER A 95 -8.58 13.98 21.58
CA SER A 95 -8.97 14.47 20.26
C SER A 95 -7.89 15.28 19.56
N PHE A 96 -7.09 16.05 20.31
CA PHE A 96 -5.93 16.76 19.80
C PHE A 96 -4.90 15.78 19.23
N CYS A 97 -4.53 14.74 19.99
CA CYS A 97 -3.59 13.72 19.53
C CYS A 97 -4.13 12.96 18.30
N THR A 98 -5.41 12.58 18.32
CA THR A 98 -6.06 11.94 17.17
C THR A 98 -6.02 12.80 15.91
N ALA A 99 -6.21 14.12 16.04
CA ALA A 99 -6.09 15.04 14.91
C ALA A 99 -4.67 15.06 14.34
N LEU A 100 -3.66 15.10 15.21
CA LEU A 100 -2.26 15.04 14.78
C LEU A 100 -1.98 13.75 13.98
N HIS A 101 -2.42 12.58 14.47
CA HIS A 101 -2.29 11.32 13.73
C HIS A 101 -3.01 11.33 12.39
N TYR A 102 -4.23 11.87 12.34
CA TYR A 102 -5.01 11.97 11.10
C TYR A 102 -4.29 12.82 10.04
N TYR A 103 -3.81 14.00 10.44
CA TYR A 103 -3.13 14.90 9.51
C TYR A 103 -1.75 14.40 9.11
N PHE A 104 -1.02 13.74 10.02
CA PHE A 104 0.24 13.09 9.69
C PHE A 104 0.05 11.95 8.69
N LEU A 105 -0.97 11.08 8.90
CA LEU A 105 -1.31 10.01 7.98
C LEU A 105 -1.73 10.53 6.59
N SER A 106 -2.36 11.72 6.56
CA SER A 106 -2.90 12.31 5.33
C SER A 106 -1.98 13.35 4.69
N GLN A 107 -0.76 13.54 5.22
CA GLN A 107 0.10 14.67 4.84
C GLN A 107 0.49 14.67 3.35
N ASP A 108 0.64 13.48 2.75
CA ASP A 108 1.02 13.30 1.35
C ASP A 108 -0.19 13.30 0.39
N PHE A 109 -1.39 13.51 0.93
CA PHE A 109 -2.65 13.51 0.19
C PHE A 109 -3.34 14.86 0.38
N PRO A 110 -2.98 15.91 -0.39
CA PRO A 110 -3.64 17.20 -0.30
C PRO A 110 -5.08 17.11 -0.83
N ILE A 111 -6.07 17.51 -0.02
CA ILE A 111 -7.50 17.51 -0.40
C ILE A 111 -7.75 18.49 -1.55
N PHE A 112 -7.05 19.62 -1.53
CA PHE A 112 -7.12 20.67 -2.55
C PHE A 112 -5.77 20.73 -3.28
N THR A 113 -5.72 20.14 -4.48
CA THR A 113 -4.54 20.13 -5.35
C THR A 113 -4.43 21.41 -6.19
N SER A 114 -5.55 22.13 -6.35
CA SER A 114 -5.64 23.41 -7.07
C SER A 114 -6.35 24.45 -6.20
N SER A 115 -6.29 25.72 -6.62
CA SER A 115 -7.04 26.82 -5.97
C SER A 115 -8.55 26.71 -6.16
N LEU A 116 -9.02 25.80 -7.02
CA LEU A 116 -10.43 25.58 -7.31
C LEU A 116 -10.92 24.30 -6.64
N ILE A 117 -12.19 24.32 -6.24
CA ILE A 117 -12.87 23.12 -5.75
C ILE A 117 -13.19 22.25 -6.97
N ASP A 118 -12.45 21.17 -7.15
CA ASP A 118 -12.69 20.19 -8.20
C ASP A 118 -13.61 19.05 -7.72
N SER A 119 -13.98 18.17 -8.65
CA SER A 119 -14.85 17.02 -8.33
C SER A 119 -14.19 16.03 -7.36
N GLU A 120 -12.86 15.96 -7.32
CA GLU A 120 -12.11 15.07 -6.45
C GLU A 120 -12.11 15.57 -5.00
N SER A 121 -11.93 16.88 -4.80
CA SER A 121 -12.05 17.56 -3.50
C SER A 121 -13.47 17.39 -2.93
N ILE A 122 -14.52 17.60 -3.74
CA ILE A 122 -15.91 17.42 -3.29
C ILE A 122 -16.18 15.98 -2.85
N SER A 123 -15.76 15.01 -3.67
CA SER A 123 -15.86 13.58 -3.35
C SER A 123 -15.13 13.28 -2.04
N SER A 124 -13.92 13.83 -1.86
CA SER A 124 -13.10 13.64 -0.68
C SER A 124 -13.76 14.17 0.60
N LEU A 125 -14.32 15.38 0.56
CA LEU A 125 -15.08 15.94 1.67
C LEU A 125 -16.34 15.12 1.98
N GLY A 126 -17.03 14.61 0.95
CA GLY A 126 -18.18 13.73 1.12
C GLY A 126 -17.83 12.42 1.84
N PHE A 127 -16.69 11.81 1.50
CA PHE A 127 -16.18 10.62 2.18
C PHE A 127 -15.76 10.87 3.62
N ILE A 128 -15.14 12.02 3.91
CA ILE A 128 -14.85 12.45 5.30
C ILE A 128 -16.15 12.61 6.09
N ALA A 129 -17.16 13.28 5.53
CA ALA A 129 -18.46 13.47 6.17
C ALA A 129 -19.18 12.13 6.42
N LEU A 130 -19.10 11.18 5.49
CA LEU A 130 -19.63 9.83 5.66
C LEU A 130 -18.92 9.07 6.78
N ALA A 131 -17.58 9.12 6.85
CA ALA A 131 -16.81 8.49 7.92
C ALA A 131 -17.15 9.11 9.29
N LEU A 132 -17.29 10.43 9.37
CA LEU A 132 -17.73 11.13 10.58
C LEU A 132 -19.14 10.69 11.01
N LEU A 133 -20.08 10.57 10.08
CA LEU A 133 -21.43 10.07 10.37
C LEU A 133 -21.38 8.65 10.94
N VAL A 134 -20.57 7.76 10.37
CA VAL A 134 -20.36 6.40 10.89
C VAL A 134 -19.83 6.45 12.33
N CYS A 135 -18.80 7.26 12.60
CA CYS A 135 -18.25 7.43 13.94
C CYS A 135 -19.32 7.90 14.94
N ILE A 136 -20.18 8.85 14.58
CA ILE A 136 -21.24 9.37 15.45
C ILE A 136 -22.30 8.29 15.74
N LEU A 137 -22.73 7.53 14.72
CA LEU A 137 -23.70 6.45 14.88
C LEU A 137 -23.17 5.34 15.80
N ILE A 138 -21.91 4.95 15.62
CA ILE A 138 -21.23 3.97 16.47
C ILE A 138 -21.10 4.49 17.91
N PHE A 139 -20.76 5.77 18.11
CA PHE A 139 -20.70 6.38 19.44
C PHE A 139 -22.02 6.21 20.21
N PHE A 140 -23.15 6.59 19.60
CA PHE A 140 -24.45 6.53 20.27
C PHE A 140 -24.85 5.09 20.59
N PHE A 141 -24.59 4.16 19.67
CA PHE A 141 -24.83 2.74 19.90
C PHE A 141 -23.98 2.20 21.06
N LEU A 142 -22.66 2.43 21.06
CA LEU A 142 -21.77 1.91 22.09
C LEU A 142 -22.06 2.49 23.47
N LYS A 143 -22.41 3.78 23.53
CA LYS A 143 -22.85 4.43 24.77
C LYS A 143 -24.14 3.81 25.31
N TRP A 144 -25.09 3.47 24.43
CA TRP A 144 -26.31 2.74 24.80
C TRP A 144 -26.00 1.29 25.22
N GLN A 145 -25.20 0.58 24.44
CA GLN A 145 -24.83 -0.83 24.63
C GLN A 145 -24.06 -1.07 25.94
N LYS A 146 -23.20 -0.13 26.37
CA LYS A 146 -22.46 -0.22 27.64
C LYS A 146 -23.38 -0.39 28.85
N ASN A 147 -24.57 0.21 28.83
CA ASN A 147 -25.55 0.07 29.92
C ASN A 147 -26.19 -1.32 29.95
N PHE A 148 -26.16 -2.06 28.84
CA PHE A 148 -26.73 -3.39 28.75
C PHE A 148 -25.70 -4.49 29.02
N ASN A 149 -24.54 -4.43 28.35
CA ASN A 149 -23.50 -5.44 28.47
C ASN A 149 -22.14 -4.81 28.78
N GLN A 150 -21.99 -4.39 30.03
CA GLN A 150 -20.79 -3.71 30.50
C GLN A 150 -19.52 -4.56 30.37
N LYS A 151 -19.61 -5.90 30.55
CA LYS A 151 -18.45 -6.80 30.47
C LYS A 151 -17.88 -6.86 29.06
N THR A 152 -18.72 -7.12 28.06
CA THR A 152 -18.26 -7.19 26.66
C THR A 152 -17.89 -5.79 26.11
N SER A 153 -18.56 -4.72 26.55
CA SER A 153 -18.13 -3.36 26.25
C SER A 153 -16.76 -3.02 26.86
N PHE A 154 -16.45 -3.52 28.05
CA PHE A 154 -15.13 -3.36 28.66
C PHE A 154 -14.05 -4.13 27.88
N MET A 155 -14.36 -5.31 27.34
CA MET A 155 -13.43 -6.05 26.47
C MET A 155 -13.07 -5.25 25.21
N LEU A 156 -14.05 -4.62 24.55
CA LEU A 156 -13.78 -3.74 23.41
C LEU A 156 -12.93 -2.53 23.81
N PHE A 157 -13.23 -1.92 24.96
CA PHE A 157 -12.43 -0.81 25.50
C PHE A 157 -10.97 -1.23 25.75
N LEU A 158 -10.75 -2.37 26.42
CA LEU A 158 -9.42 -2.91 26.70
C LEU A 158 -8.65 -3.21 25.41
N LEU A 159 -9.30 -3.87 24.46
CA LEU A 159 -8.73 -4.18 23.15
C LEU A 159 -8.28 -2.92 22.42
N LEU A 160 -9.11 -1.87 22.44
CA LEU A 160 -8.77 -0.59 21.84
C LEU A 160 -7.54 0.03 22.49
N ILE A 161 -7.49 0.11 23.83
CA ILE A 161 -6.33 0.70 24.52
C ILE A 161 -5.05 -0.06 24.14
N LEU A 162 -5.07 -1.39 24.19
CA LEU A 162 -3.90 -2.20 23.86
C LEU A 162 -3.41 -1.97 22.42
N MET A 163 -4.33 -1.94 21.45
CA MET A 163 -3.96 -1.76 20.04
C MET A 163 -3.50 -0.35 19.71
N GLU A 164 -4.14 0.68 20.27
CA GLU A 164 -3.73 2.07 20.04
C GLU A 164 -2.43 2.41 20.79
N SER A 165 -2.20 1.84 21.97
CA SER A 165 -0.91 1.93 22.65
C SER A 165 0.20 1.19 21.92
N ASP A 166 -0.06 0.01 21.34
CA ASP A 166 0.91 -0.72 20.52
C ASP A 166 1.34 0.09 19.28
N LYS A 167 0.39 0.67 18.55
CA LYS A 167 0.68 1.54 17.40
C LYS A 167 1.55 2.75 17.79
N ALA A 168 1.16 3.46 18.84
CA ALA A 168 1.91 4.63 19.31
C ALA A 168 3.32 4.23 19.80
N LEU A 169 3.45 3.10 20.49
CA LEU A 169 4.73 2.57 20.94
C LEU A 169 5.62 2.19 19.76
N ALA A 170 5.07 1.53 18.74
CA ALA A 170 5.81 1.17 17.53
C ALA A 170 6.33 2.41 16.80
N ASN A 171 5.54 3.49 16.70
CA ASN A 171 5.96 4.76 16.10
C ASN A 171 7.07 5.46 16.90
N ILE A 172 6.97 5.46 18.23
CA ILE A 172 8.01 5.98 19.13
C ILE A 172 9.33 5.22 18.91
N LEU A 173 9.28 3.89 18.99
CA LEU A 173 10.47 3.04 18.85
C LEU A 173 11.09 3.17 17.46
N LEU A 174 10.25 3.25 16.41
CA LEU A 174 10.72 3.47 15.04
C LEU A 174 11.46 4.80 14.92
N THR A 175 10.91 5.87 15.50
CA THR A 175 11.53 7.20 15.46
C THR A 175 12.84 7.24 16.25
N LEU A 176 12.89 6.60 17.43
CA LEU A 176 14.11 6.49 18.22
C LEU A 176 15.23 5.75 17.47
N MET A 177 14.89 4.66 16.75
CA MET A 177 15.85 3.95 15.90
C MET A 177 16.31 4.80 14.72
N ARG A 178 15.38 5.47 14.01
CA ARG A 178 15.70 6.34 12.87
C ARG A 178 16.65 7.47 13.26
N ASN A 179 16.50 8.00 14.47
CA ASN A 179 17.36 9.05 15.02
C ASN A 179 18.60 8.52 15.75
N SER A 180 18.86 7.20 15.69
CA SER A 180 20.00 6.55 16.34
C SER A 180 20.10 6.80 17.85
N ILE A 181 18.98 7.07 18.51
CA ILE A 181 18.90 7.21 19.98
C ILE A 181 18.93 5.82 20.64
N ILE A 182 18.31 4.83 19.98
CA ILE A 182 18.39 3.42 20.36
C ILE A 182 18.99 2.60 19.22
N GLU A 183 19.73 1.56 19.57
CA GLU A 183 20.31 0.64 18.59
C GLU A 183 19.24 -0.25 17.94
N THR A 184 19.52 -0.68 16.71
CA THR A 184 18.65 -1.61 15.99
C THR A 184 19.00 -3.04 16.39
N HIS A 185 18.06 -3.74 17.03
CA HIS A 185 18.18 -5.16 17.37
C HIS A 185 17.11 -5.97 16.65
N THR A 186 17.41 -7.22 16.30
CA THR A 186 16.50 -8.12 15.56
C THR A 186 15.10 -8.19 16.19
N PHE A 187 15.02 -8.28 17.52
CA PHE A 187 13.73 -8.30 18.23
C PHE A 187 12.96 -7.00 18.07
N LEU A 188 13.61 -5.85 18.26
CA LEU A 188 12.96 -4.53 18.25
C LEU A 188 12.49 -4.14 16.85
N VAL A 189 13.31 -4.42 15.83
CA VAL A 189 12.94 -4.25 14.42
C VAL A 189 11.77 -5.18 14.05
N SER A 190 11.80 -6.44 14.51
CA SER A 190 10.71 -7.40 14.28
C SER A 190 9.40 -6.95 14.95
N PHE A 191 9.47 -6.47 16.20
CA PHE A 191 8.32 -5.92 16.92
C PHE A 191 7.72 -4.73 16.17
N VAL A 192 8.52 -3.69 15.90
CA VAL A 192 8.07 -2.48 15.18
C VAL A 192 7.51 -2.82 13.81
N GLY A 193 8.18 -3.69 13.06
CA GLY A 193 7.71 -4.13 11.74
C GLY A 193 6.35 -4.84 11.82
N LYS A 194 6.17 -5.76 12.77
CA LYS A 194 4.92 -6.49 12.96
C LYS A 194 3.80 -5.59 13.48
N SER A 195 4.05 -4.74 14.48
CA SER A 195 3.05 -3.82 15.03
C SER A 195 2.56 -2.84 13.96
N ASN A 196 3.45 -2.31 13.12
CA ASN A 196 3.03 -1.47 12.00
C ASN A 196 2.25 -2.25 10.94
N TYR A 197 2.70 -3.44 10.55
CA TYR A 197 2.02 -4.27 9.56
C TYR A 197 0.61 -4.70 10.03
N PHE A 198 0.50 -5.26 11.24
CA PHE A 198 -0.77 -5.72 11.79
C PHE A 198 -1.67 -4.58 12.28
N GLY A 199 -1.08 -3.45 12.68
CA GLY A 199 -1.81 -2.27 13.16
C GLY A 199 -2.79 -1.72 12.14
N VAL A 200 -2.48 -1.82 10.84
CA VAL A 200 -3.38 -1.42 9.73
C VAL A 200 -4.69 -2.21 9.77
N PHE A 201 -4.67 -3.47 10.21
CA PHE A 201 -5.86 -4.32 10.28
C PHE A 201 -6.73 -4.07 11.52
N GLY A 202 -6.28 -3.23 12.46
CA GLY A 202 -7.02 -2.97 13.70
C GLY A 202 -8.42 -2.41 13.48
N ILE A 203 -8.61 -1.67 12.39
CA ILE A 203 -9.93 -1.16 12.02
C ILE A 203 -10.95 -2.28 11.75
N TYR A 204 -10.53 -3.38 11.11
CA TYR A 204 -11.40 -4.54 10.87
C TYR A 204 -11.78 -5.21 12.18
N VAL A 205 -10.82 -5.34 13.10
CA VAL A 205 -11.06 -5.90 14.43
C VAL A 205 -12.13 -5.09 15.17
N TYR A 206 -12.03 -3.75 15.15
CA TYR A 206 -13.05 -2.88 15.75
C TYR A 206 -14.42 -3.06 15.10
N LEU A 207 -14.50 -3.03 13.77
CA LEU A 207 -15.77 -3.16 13.05
C LEU A 207 -16.44 -4.52 13.30
N ILE A 208 -15.67 -5.61 13.29
CA ILE A 208 -16.17 -6.97 13.57
C ILE A 208 -16.68 -7.05 15.01
N PHE A 209 -15.92 -6.52 15.98
CA PHE A 209 -16.33 -6.54 17.39
C PHE A 209 -17.60 -5.69 17.61
N ILE A 210 -17.67 -4.50 17.00
CA ILE A 210 -18.86 -3.63 17.08
C ILE A 210 -20.08 -4.31 16.45
N ALA A 211 -19.92 -4.96 15.29
CA ALA A 211 -20.99 -5.75 14.67
C ALA A 211 -21.43 -6.90 15.58
N PHE A 212 -20.49 -7.61 16.22
CA PHE A 212 -20.79 -8.64 17.20
C PHE A 212 -21.59 -8.10 18.39
N LEU A 213 -21.22 -6.94 18.93
CA LEU A 213 -22.01 -6.25 19.98
C LEU A 213 -23.41 -5.89 19.48
N ALA A 214 -23.56 -5.45 18.23
CA ALA A 214 -24.85 -5.14 17.62
C ALA A 214 -25.75 -6.39 17.56
N PHE A 215 -25.20 -7.54 17.15
CA PHE A 215 -25.92 -8.82 17.18
C PHE A 215 -26.29 -9.26 18.60
N LEU A 216 -25.39 -9.10 19.58
CA LEU A 216 -25.70 -9.39 20.98
C LEU A 216 -26.86 -8.53 21.52
N SER A 217 -26.98 -7.28 21.06
CA SER A 217 -28.08 -6.40 21.46
C SER A 217 -29.46 -6.93 21.04
N LEU A 218 -29.54 -7.79 20.02
CA LEU A 218 -30.80 -8.39 19.58
C LEU A 218 -31.38 -9.39 20.60
N LYS A 219 -30.53 -9.97 21.46
CA LYS A 219 -30.99 -10.86 22.55
C LYS A 219 -31.84 -10.13 23.59
N ILE A 220 -31.79 -8.79 23.62
CA ILE A 220 -32.60 -7.94 24.53
C ILE A 220 -34.07 -7.91 24.11
N ARG A 221 -34.36 -8.18 22.83
CA ARG A 221 -35.73 -8.12 22.29
C ARG A 221 -36.63 -9.07 23.06
N LYS A 222 -37.79 -8.57 23.50
CA LYS A 222 -38.82 -9.42 24.10
C LYS A 222 -39.55 -10.16 22.97
N LYS A 223 -39.53 -11.49 23.00
CA LYS A 223 -40.23 -12.34 22.02
C LYS A 223 -41.71 -12.47 22.38
N ASN A 224 -42.55 -12.75 21.38
CA ASN A 224 -43.97 -13.10 21.53
C ASN A 224 -44.79 -12.08 22.34
N ILE A 225 -44.69 -10.80 21.97
CA ILE A 225 -45.49 -9.75 22.59
C ILE A 225 -46.88 -9.76 21.94
N SER A 226 -47.92 -10.08 22.71
CA SER A 226 -49.32 -9.96 22.27
C SER A 226 -50.00 -8.77 22.94
N LYS A 227 -50.88 -8.09 22.20
CA LYS A 227 -51.69 -6.99 22.73
C LYS A 227 -52.84 -7.59 23.53
N LYS A 228 -52.88 -7.34 24.85
CA LYS A 228 -53.93 -7.89 25.72
C LYS A 228 -55.21 -7.05 25.74
N GLN A 229 -55.08 -5.74 25.51
CA GLN A 229 -56.20 -4.80 25.54
C GLN A 229 -55.99 -3.59 24.62
N ILE A 230 -57.07 -2.90 24.29
CA ILE A 230 -57.05 -1.60 23.61
C ILE A 230 -56.37 -0.62 24.57
N LEU A 231 -55.22 -0.04 24.18
CA LEU A 231 -54.32 0.80 25.01
C LEU A 231 -53.39 0.07 26.00
N ASP A 232 -52.99 -1.17 25.74
CA ASP A 232 -51.95 -1.85 26.53
C ASP A 232 -50.63 -1.04 26.61
N ILE A 233 -50.30 -0.54 27.80
CA ILE A 233 -49.10 0.28 28.08
C ILE A 233 -47.83 -0.59 28.00
N ASN A 234 -47.90 -1.83 28.50
CA ASN A 234 -46.76 -2.74 28.51
C ASN A 234 -46.40 -3.21 27.11
N TYR A 235 -47.40 -3.43 26.25
CA TYR A 235 -47.19 -3.69 24.84
C TYR A 235 -46.43 -2.53 24.17
N ARG A 236 -46.94 -1.30 24.29
CA ARG A 236 -46.34 -0.09 23.69
C ARG A 236 -44.90 0.17 24.18
N LYS A 237 -44.63 -0.02 25.48
CA LYS A 237 -43.28 0.14 26.05
C LYS A 237 -42.30 -0.89 25.50
N ASN A 238 -42.71 -2.14 25.36
CA ASN A 238 -41.85 -3.20 24.81
C ASN A 238 -41.65 -3.04 23.30
N GLU A 239 -42.67 -2.59 22.56
CA GLU A 239 -42.59 -2.26 21.14
C GLU A 239 -41.59 -1.12 20.90
N ALA A 240 -41.69 -0.02 21.66
CA ALA A 240 -40.73 1.08 21.58
C ALA A 240 -39.29 0.64 21.89
N LYS A 241 -39.10 -0.23 22.89
CA LYS A 241 -37.78 -0.81 23.21
C LYS A 241 -37.24 -1.65 22.06
N THR A 242 -38.06 -2.53 21.49
CA THR A 242 -37.67 -3.36 20.34
C THR A 242 -37.36 -2.50 19.11
N SER A 243 -38.16 -1.47 18.83
CA SER A 243 -37.91 -0.53 17.73
C SER A 243 -36.58 0.19 17.90
N LEU A 244 -36.25 0.66 19.11
CA LEU A 244 -34.96 1.29 19.40
C LEU A 244 -33.78 0.32 19.16
N ILE A 245 -33.89 -0.93 19.64
CA ILE A 245 -32.87 -1.96 19.41
C ILE A 245 -32.70 -2.21 17.91
N ASN A 246 -33.79 -2.29 17.15
CA ASN A 246 -33.76 -2.52 15.70
C ASN A 246 -33.11 -1.37 14.95
N ARG A 247 -33.40 -0.12 15.34
CA ARG A 247 -32.78 1.07 14.76
C ARG A 247 -31.28 1.10 15.01
N TYR A 248 -30.85 0.89 16.26
CA TYR A 248 -29.43 0.81 16.59
C TYR A 248 -28.72 -0.32 15.86
N PHE A 249 -29.30 -1.52 15.86
CA PHE A 249 -28.76 -2.66 15.14
C PHE A 249 -28.61 -2.37 13.65
N SER A 250 -29.69 -1.93 12.99
CA SER A 250 -29.68 -1.72 11.54
C SER A 250 -28.71 -0.61 11.16
N SER A 251 -28.71 0.50 11.91
CA SER A 251 -27.80 1.63 11.69
C SER A 251 -26.33 1.21 11.82
N VAL A 252 -25.95 0.53 12.90
CA VAL A 252 -24.56 0.11 13.11
C VAL A 252 -24.15 -1.02 12.19
N PHE A 253 -25.03 -1.99 11.93
CA PHE A 253 -24.74 -3.08 11.02
C PHE A 253 -24.48 -2.55 9.60
N ILE A 254 -25.34 -1.64 9.09
CA ILE A 254 -25.14 -0.99 7.80
C ILE A 254 -23.84 -0.17 7.79
N SER A 255 -23.58 0.63 8.83
CA SER A 255 -22.32 1.39 8.95
C SER A 255 -21.10 0.47 8.92
N CYS A 256 -21.10 -0.63 9.67
CA CYS A 256 -20.00 -1.59 9.67
C CYS A 256 -19.82 -2.26 8.31
N VAL A 257 -20.91 -2.66 7.63
CA VAL A 257 -20.84 -3.27 6.29
C VAL A 257 -20.29 -2.27 5.26
N ILE A 258 -20.82 -1.04 5.23
CA ILE A 258 -20.34 0.00 4.32
C ILE A 258 -18.86 0.30 4.58
N SER A 259 -18.47 0.53 5.84
CA SER A 259 -17.07 0.76 6.21
C SER A 259 -16.18 -0.41 5.80
N PHE A 260 -16.59 -1.64 6.07
CA PHE A 260 -15.84 -2.84 5.71
C PHE A 260 -15.66 -2.93 4.19
N CYS A 261 -16.71 -2.74 3.40
CA CYS A 261 -16.63 -2.77 1.94
C CYS A 261 -15.71 -1.68 1.38
N ILE A 262 -15.79 -0.45 1.89
CA ILE A 262 -14.93 0.65 1.44
C ILE A 262 -13.47 0.35 1.79
N ILE A 263 -13.16 -0.01 3.04
CA ILE A 263 -11.78 -0.31 3.45
C ILE A 263 -11.24 -1.51 2.65
N LEU A 264 -12.04 -2.55 2.45
CA LEU A 264 -11.64 -3.73 1.68
C LEU A 264 -11.35 -3.37 0.22
N TYR A 265 -12.18 -2.54 -0.41
CA TYR A 265 -11.93 -2.04 -1.75
C TYR A 265 -10.59 -1.28 -1.82
N PHE A 266 -10.31 -0.40 -0.85
CA PHE A 266 -9.03 0.29 -0.81
C PHE A 266 -7.87 -0.68 -0.69
N PHE A 267 -7.94 -1.60 0.27
CA PHE A 267 -6.86 -2.54 0.54
C PHE A 267 -6.59 -3.49 -0.63
N MET A 268 -7.63 -4.02 -1.27
CA MET A 268 -7.50 -5.06 -2.30
C MET A 268 -7.42 -4.53 -3.73
N VAL A 269 -7.97 -3.34 -3.99
CA VAL A 269 -8.09 -2.79 -5.36
C VAL A 269 -7.30 -1.50 -5.49
N SER A 270 -7.58 -0.49 -4.66
CA SER A 270 -7.02 0.85 -4.85
C SER A 270 -5.54 0.94 -4.48
N SER A 271 -5.11 0.25 -3.43
CA SER A 271 -3.75 0.28 -2.90
C SER A 271 -2.85 -0.81 -3.48
N LYS A 272 -3.36 -1.59 -4.44
CA LYS A 272 -2.57 -2.65 -5.09
C LYS A 272 -1.40 -1.99 -5.83
N PRO A 273 -0.14 -2.38 -5.54
CA PRO A 273 1.01 -1.86 -6.27
C PRO A 273 0.84 -2.08 -7.77
N LEU A 274 1.29 -1.11 -8.56
CA LEU A 274 1.36 -1.27 -10.01
C LEU A 274 2.37 -2.37 -10.33
N THR A 275 1.94 -3.38 -11.06
CA THR A 275 2.79 -4.47 -11.53
C THR A 275 2.91 -4.41 -13.05
N ILE A 276 4.08 -4.78 -13.57
CA ILE A 276 4.21 -5.04 -15.01
C ILE A 276 3.44 -6.31 -15.38
N ASP A 277 2.86 -6.34 -16.58
CA ASP A 277 2.30 -7.57 -17.14
C ASP A 277 3.42 -8.58 -17.46
N GLU A 278 3.09 -9.87 -17.44
CA GLU A 278 4.05 -10.90 -17.81
C GLU A 278 4.54 -10.71 -19.27
N PRO A 279 5.85 -10.80 -19.53
CA PRO A 279 6.38 -10.67 -20.87
C PRO A 279 6.03 -11.90 -21.72
N LYS A 280 5.74 -11.70 -23.00
CA LYS A 280 5.61 -12.82 -23.94
C LYS A 280 6.99 -13.36 -24.30
N GLU A 281 7.28 -14.59 -23.90
CA GLU A 281 8.51 -15.27 -24.28
C GLU A 281 8.53 -15.57 -25.79
N ILE A 282 9.64 -15.24 -26.45
CA ILE A 282 9.81 -15.40 -27.88
C ILE A 282 11.21 -15.91 -28.22
N LEU A 283 11.30 -16.60 -29.36
CA LEU A 283 12.55 -17.08 -29.94
C LEU A 283 12.85 -16.33 -31.24
N PRO A 284 14.14 -16.08 -31.56
CA PRO A 284 14.51 -15.52 -32.84
C PRO A 284 14.21 -16.50 -33.98
N ASP A 285 14.09 -15.98 -35.19
CA ASP A 285 13.98 -16.81 -36.40
C ASP A 285 15.30 -17.51 -36.74
N LYS A 286 15.31 -18.26 -37.84
CA LYS A 286 16.51 -18.98 -38.33
C LYS A 286 17.70 -18.06 -38.65
N ASN A 287 17.46 -16.76 -38.85
CA ASN A 287 18.48 -15.76 -39.13
C ASN A 287 18.89 -14.97 -37.89
N GLY A 288 18.46 -15.37 -36.69
CA GLY A 288 18.77 -14.67 -35.46
C GLY A 288 17.98 -13.36 -35.27
N LYS A 289 16.80 -13.22 -35.88
CA LYS A 289 16.02 -11.98 -35.86
C LYS A 289 14.64 -12.16 -35.22
N PHE A 290 14.21 -11.15 -34.47
CA PHE A 290 12.81 -10.98 -34.05
C PHE A 290 12.12 -10.03 -35.02
N ILE A 291 11.00 -10.46 -35.60
CA ILE A 291 10.26 -9.72 -36.62
C ILE A 291 8.83 -9.49 -36.15
N PHE A 292 8.41 -8.23 -36.11
CA PHE A 292 7.07 -7.82 -35.69
C PHE A 292 6.40 -7.01 -36.80
N ASP A 293 5.12 -7.27 -37.06
CA ASP A 293 4.31 -6.43 -37.95
C ASP A 293 3.89 -5.14 -37.21
N ILE A 294 3.95 -3.98 -37.88
CA ILE A 294 3.53 -2.70 -37.30
C ILE A 294 2.07 -2.70 -36.86
N ALA A 295 1.22 -3.53 -37.46
CA ALA A 295 -0.18 -3.70 -37.07
C ALA A 295 -0.34 -4.05 -35.58
N LEU A 296 0.66 -4.71 -34.98
CA LEU A 296 0.69 -5.02 -33.55
C LEU A 296 0.53 -3.76 -32.68
N LEU A 297 1.16 -2.64 -33.08
CA LEU A 297 1.26 -1.43 -32.25
C LEU A 297 0.10 -0.44 -32.46
N ARG A 298 -0.79 -0.70 -33.41
CA ARG A 298 -1.92 0.19 -33.74
C ARG A 298 -3.01 0.21 -32.66
N ASP A 299 -2.96 -0.71 -31.70
CA ASP A 299 -3.78 -0.65 -30.49
C ASP A 299 -3.26 0.37 -29.46
N ASN A 300 -2.11 1.00 -29.74
CA ASN A 300 -1.41 1.95 -28.88
C ASN A 300 -1.10 1.40 -27.48
N LYS A 301 -1.00 0.09 -27.31
CA LYS A 301 -0.58 -0.53 -26.05
C LYS A 301 0.92 -0.75 -26.02
N LEU A 302 1.44 -1.01 -24.82
CA LEU A 302 2.79 -1.50 -24.63
C LEU A 302 2.78 -3.02 -24.86
N HIS A 303 3.61 -3.50 -25.78
CA HIS A 303 3.75 -4.92 -26.08
C HIS A 303 5.07 -5.44 -25.53
N ARG A 304 5.01 -6.21 -24.45
CA ARG A 304 6.19 -6.69 -23.70
C ARG A 304 6.60 -8.09 -24.15
N PHE A 305 7.89 -8.27 -24.38
CA PHE A 305 8.52 -9.52 -24.79
C PHE A 305 9.69 -9.87 -23.87
N ALA A 306 10.03 -11.15 -23.85
CA ALA A 306 11.24 -11.65 -23.21
C ALA A 306 11.97 -12.63 -24.12
N TYR A 307 13.28 -12.49 -24.20
CA TYR A 307 14.17 -13.52 -24.71
C TYR A 307 14.92 -14.16 -23.54
N ILE A 308 14.94 -15.48 -23.50
CA ILE A 308 15.71 -16.24 -22.53
C ILE A 308 17.01 -16.64 -23.22
N SER A 309 18.14 -16.12 -22.74
CA SER A 309 19.45 -16.46 -23.30
C SER A 309 19.82 -17.92 -23.02
N ALA A 310 20.88 -18.40 -23.66
CA ALA A 310 21.40 -19.75 -23.43
C ALA A 310 21.83 -20.00 -21.98
N GLU A 311 22.20 -18.95 -21.21
CA GLU A 311 22.49 -19.07 -19.78
C GLU A 311 21.23 -18.96 -18.87
N GLY A 312 20.05 -18.77 -19.47
CA GLY A 312 18.79 -18.61 -18.74
C GLY A 312 18.48 -17.17 -18.35
N LYS A 313 19.26 -16.19 -18.83
CA LYS A 313 19.02 -14.78 -18.53
C LYS A 313 17.72 -14.32 -19.18
N VAL A 314 16.81 -13.74 -18.40
CA VAL A 314 15.55 -13.19 -18.93
C VAL A 314 15.78 -11.74 -19.32
N ILE A 315 15.83 -11.48 -20.63
CA ILE A 315 16.06 -10.16 -21.19
C ILE A 315 14.74 -9.61 -21.70
N ARG A 316 14.18 -8.63 -21.00
CA ARG A 316 12.87 -8.05 -21.34
C ARG A 316 13.01 -6.81 -22.22
N PHE A 317 12.13 -6.68 -23.19
CA PHE A 317 12.02 -5.47 -24.00
C PHE A 317 10.56 -5.26 -24.38
N PHE A 318 10.21 -4.06 -24.79
CA PHE A 318 8.87 -3.79 -25.27
C PHE A 318 8.87 -2.90 -26.51
N LEU A 319 7.76 -3.01 -27.24
CA LEU A 319 7.44 -2.19 -28.39
C LEU A 319 6.25 -1.30 -28.06
N ILE A 320 6.29 -0.05 -28.54
CA ILE A 320 5.21 0.91 -28.40
C ILE A 320 5.27 1.95 -29.53
N ASN A 321 4.15 2.57 -29.87
CA ASN A 321 4.14 3.78 -30.69
C ASN A 321 4.43 5.03 -29.83
N LYS A 322 5.35 5.88 -30.29
CA LYS A 322 5.67 7.17 -29.63
C LYS A 322 4.53 8.18 -29.73
N ARG A 323 3.65 8.00 -30.71
CA ARG A 323 2.46 8.82 -30.94
C ARG A 323 1.28 7.92 -31.25
N GLU A 324 0.13 8.26 -30.69
CA GLU A 324 -1.07 7.43 -30.79
C GLU A 324 -1.81 7.58 -32.12
N ASP A 325 -1.54 8.65 -32.86
CA ASP A 325 -2.20 9.02 -34.10
C ASP A 325 -1.55 8.42 -35.36
N ARG A 326 -0.37 7.81 -35.26
CA ARG A 326 0.37 7.29 -36.41
C ARG A 326 1.38 6.21 -36.06
N ASP A 327 1.69 5.38 -37.06
CA ASP A 327 2.78 4.40 -36.99
C ASP A 327 4.10 5.12 -36.65
N SER A 328 4.61 4.89 -35.45
CA SER A 328 5.79 5.55 -34.90
C SER A 328 6.50 4.63 -33.90
N PRO A 329 6.88 3.41 -34.35
CA PRO A 329 7.35 2.37 -33.45
C PRO A 329 8.63 2.80 -32.74
N VAL A 330 8.83 2.25 -31.55
CA VAL A 330 10.11 2.27 -30.85
C VAL A 330 10.29 0.96 -30.09
N ALA A 331 11.50 0.39 -30.19
CA ALA A 331 11.93 -0.74 -29.39
C ALA A 331 12.86 -0.24 -28.28
N VAL A 332 12.61 -0.68 -27.05
CA VAL A 332 13.41 -0.33 -25.87
C VAL A 332 13.47 -1.52 -24.91
N PHE A 333 14.53 -1.60 -24.13
CA PHE A 333 14.59 -2.53 -23.01
C PHE A 333 13.58 -2.12 -21.93
N ASP A 334 13.01 -3.10 -21.25
CA ASP A 334 12.10 -2.89 -20.11
C ASP A 334 12.89 -2.59 -18.82
N ALA A 335 13.80 -1.62 -18.92
CA ALA A 335 14.72 -1.19 -17.88
C ALA A 335 15.20 0.26 -18.12
N CYS A 336 15.72 0.93 -17.08
CA CYS A 336 16.46 2.19 -17.25
C CYS A 336 17.75 2.25 -16.43
N MET A 337 18.53 3.28 -16.69
CA MET A 337 19.84 3.50 -16.05
C MET A 337 19.76 3.86 -14.56
N ILE A 338 18.60 4.32 -14.08
CA ILE A 338 18.41 4.70 -12.66
C ILE A 338 17.77 3.57 -11.86
N CYS A 339 16.64 3.05 -12.33
CA CYS A 339 15.82 2.11 -11.57
C CYS A 339 16.08 0.63 -11.91
N GLY A 340 16.95 0.33 -12.88
CA GLY A 340 17.22 -1.05 -13.31
C GLY A 340 16.04 -1.71 -14.03
N ASP A 341 15.90 -3.02 -13.85
CA ASP A 341 14.89 -3.89 -14.48
C ASP A 341 13.55 -3.92 -13.75
N MET A 342 13.15 -2.83 -13.10
CA MET A 342 11.82 -2.76 -12.49
C MET A 342 10.72 -2.73 -13.56
N GLY A 343 10.99 -2.09 -14.69
CA GLY A 343 10.09 -2.05 -15.86
C GLY A 343 9.07 -0.92 -15.88
N TYR A 344 8.20 -0.96 -16.88
CA TYR A 344 7.26 0.11 -17.22
C TYR A 344 5.85 -0.41 -17.45
N ILE A 345 4.85 0.44 -17.19
CA ILE A 345 3.45 0.20 -17.61
C ILE A 345 2.94 1.35 -18.47
N LYS A 346 1.96 1.08 -19.34
CA LYS A 346 1.17 2.13 -20.00
C LYS A 346 -0.22 2.19 -19.37
N LYS A 347 -0.53 3.26 -18.64
CA LYS A 347 -1.82 3.47 -17.96
C LYS A 347 -2.37 4.84 -18.33
N ASP A 348 -3.64 4.90 -18.73
CA ASP A 348 -4.34 6.14 -19.11
C ASP A 348 -3.56 6.98 -20.14
N GLY A 349 -2.99 6.31 -21.15
CA GLY A 349 -2.18 6.95 -22.20
C GLY A 349 -0.75 7.32 -21.78
N GLN A 350 -0.39 7.18 -20.50
CA GLN A 350 0.92 7.55 -19.96
C GLN A 350 1.81 6.32 -19.78
N LEU A 351 3.07 6.42 -20.21
CA LEU A 351 4.10 5.46 -19.88
C LEU A 351 4.68 5.81 -18.51
N ILE A 352 4.74 4.86 -17.59
CA ILE A 352 5.13 5.10 -16.19
C ILE A 352 6.18 4.06 -15.78
N CYS A 353 7.29 4.52 -15.19
CA CYS A 353 8.24 3.61 -14.53
C CYS A 353 7.65 3.13 -13.20
N ILE A 354 7.54 1.82 -13.00
CA ILE A 354 6.87 1.29 -11.80
C ILE A 354 7.66 1.53 -10.50
N SER A 355 8.97 1.79 -10.60
CA SER A 355 9.85 1.96 -9.44
C SER A 355 9.77 3.36 -8.86
N CYS A 356 9.94 4.38 -9.70
CA CYS A 356 9.97 5.78 -9.27
C CYS A 356 8.66 6.54 -9.55
N ASN A 357 7.67 5.89 -10.16
CA ASN A 357 6.37 6.47 -10.54
C ASN A 357 6.47 7.74 -11.41
N VAL A 358 7.59 7.93 -12.12
CA VAL A 358 7.78 9.04 -13.06
C VAL A 358 7.02 8.75 -14.35
N ARG A 359 6.22 9.73 -14.78
CA ARG A 359 5.54 9.72 -16.07
C ARG A 359 6.53 10.07 -17.18
N ILE A 360 6.68 9.18 -18.14
CA ILE A 360 7.58 9.31 -19.27
C ILE A 360 6.86 9.99 -20.42
N PHE A 361 7.47 11.04 -20.95
CA PHE A 361 6.98 11.71 -22.14
C PHE A 361 7.16 10.79 -23.35
N LEU A 362 6.08 10.16 -23.84
CA LEU A 362 6.12 9.15 -24.92
C LEU A 362 7.01 9.51 -26.14
N PRO A 363 7.00 10.75 -26.66
CA PRO A 363 7.87 11.12 -27.77
C PRO A 363 9.38 11.09 -27.47
N SER A 364 9.80 11.09 -26.20
CA SER A 364 11.21 10.97 -25.80
C SER A 364 11.68 9.51 -25.70
N VAL A 365 10.76 8.53 -25.72
CA VAL A 365 11.10 7.11 -25.64
C VAL A 365 11.99 6.72 -26.83
N GLY A 366 13.08 6.01 -26.54
CA GLY A 366 14.16 5.73 -27.49
C GLY A 366 15.34 6.71 -27.41
N LYS A 367 15.26 7.76 -26.59
CA LYS A 367 16.43 8.55 -26.17
C LYS A 367 16.94 8.04 -24.82
N SER A 368 18.26 7.92 -24.70
CA SER A 368 18.92 7.60 -23.43
C SER A 368 18.82 8.77 -22.44
N GLY A 369 18.89 8.46 -21.13
CA GLY A 369 18.91 9.45 -20.06
C GLY A 369 17.80 9.28 -19.01
N GLY A 370 18.13 9.50 -17.74
CA GLY A 370 17.15 9.51 -16.66
C GLY A 370 16.36 8.21 -16.50
N CYS A 371 15.06 8.35 -16.25
CA CYS A 371 14.10 7.24 -16.18
C CYS A 371 13.47 6.89 -17.54
N ASN A 372 14.01 7.36 -18.67
CA ASN A 372 13.56 6.85 -19.96
C ASN A 372 13.98 5.39 -20.12
N PRO A 373 13.15 4.53 -20.74
CA PRO A 373 13.53 3.17 -21.09
C PRO A 373 14.80 3.17 -21.95
N THR A 374 15.72 2.25 -21.64
CA THR A 374 17.00 2.17 -22.35
C THR A 374 16.77 1.80 -23.82
N PRO A 375 17.34 2.54 -24.79
CA PRO A 375 17.15 2.26 -26.21
C PRO A 375 17.63 0.86 -26.62
N LEU A 376 16.82 0.15 -27.41
CA LEU A 376 17.18 -1.09 -28.09
C LEU A 376 17.30 -0.80 -29.58
N LYS A 377 18.37 -1.29 -30.22
CA LYS A 377 18.57 -1.09 -31.66
C LYS A 377 17.54 -1.93 -32.44
N TYR A 378 16.93 -1.33 -33.47
CA TYR A 378 15.96 -1.98 -34.36
C TYR A 378 15.95 -1.30 -35.73
N GLU A 379 15.42 -2.00 -36.73
CA GLU A 379 15.13 -1.48 -38.06
C GLU A 379 13.62 -1.45 -38.29
N TYR A 380 13.13 -0.45 -39.00
CA TYR A 380 11.72 -0.33 -39.39
C TYR A 380 11.61 0.07 -40.86
N ASP A 381 11.02 -0.81 -41.68
CA ASP A 381 10.88 -0.63 -43.13
C ASP A 381 9.55 0.01 -43.56
N GLY A 382 8.75 0.49 -42.60
CA GLY A 382 7.38 1.00 -42.80
C GLY A 382 6.28 -0.05 -42.58
N LYS A 383 6.62 -1.35 -42.60
CA LYS A 383 5.67 -2.45 -42.35
C LYS A 383 6.09 -3.35 -41.20
N LYS A 384 7.39 -3.59 -41.05
CA LYS A 384 7.95 -4.54 -40.08
C LYS A 384 9.05 -3.91 -39.26
N ILE A 385 9.05 -4.26 -37.98
CA ILE A 385 10.08 -3.94 -37.00
C ILE A 385 10.97 -5.18 -36.88
N THR A 386 12.26 -5.01 -37.09
CA THR A 386 13.24 -6.11 -37.05
C THR A 386 14.30 -5.80 -35.99
N ILE A 387 14.55 -6.76 -35.10
CA ILE A 387 15.51 -6.66 -34.01
C ILE A 387 16.45 -7.85 -34.08
N ASP A 388 17.75 -7.60 -34.11
CA ASP A 388 18.76 -8.66 -34.12
C ASP A 388 18.93 -9.21 -32.70
N VAL A 389 19.04 -10.53 -32.56
CA VAL A 389 19.22 -11.19 -31.25
C VAL A 389 20.46 -10.67 -30.53
N LYS A 390 21.52 -10.31 -31.27
CA LYS A 390 22.73 -9.73 -30.68
C LYS A 390 22.46 -8.40 -29.96
N ASP A 391 21.55 -7.59 -30.52
CA ASP A 391 21.20 -6.28 -29.95
C ASP A 391 20.35 -6.45 -28.68
N VAL A 392 19.54 -7.51 -28.60
CA VAL A 392 18.83 -7.90 -27.37
C VAL A 392 19.81 -8.40 -26.31
N ILE A 393 20.71 -9.32 -26.66
CA ILE A 393 21.73 -9.89 -25.75
C ILE A 393 22.64 -8.79 -25.17
N ALA A 394 22.97 -7.75 -25.94
CA ALA A 394 23.75 -6.61 -25.47
C ALA A 394 23.11 -5.85 -24.29
N GLY A 395 21.82 -6.04 -24.03
CA GLY A 395 21.11 -5.49 -22.87
C GLY A 395 21.03 -6.42 -21.65
N SER A 396 21.65 -7.60 -21.67
CA SER A 396 21.57 -8.60 -20.60
C SER A 396 21.89 -8.03 -19.20
N ASN A 397 22.87 -7.13 -19.12
CA ASN A 397 23.34 -6.51 -17.89
C ASN A 397 22.31 -5.58 -17.22
N TYR A 398 21.23 -5.20 -17.93
CA TYR A 398 20.15 -4.43 -17.30
C TYR A 398 19.23 -5.30 -16.45
N PHE A 399 19.24 -6.62 -16.67
CA PHE A 399 18.31 -7.55 -16.06
C PHE A 399 19.01 -8.39 -15.00
N SER A 400 18.30 -8.72 -13.94
CA SER A 400 18.77 -9.56 -12.85
C SER A 400 18.19 -10.98 -12.93
N GLN A 401 16.97 -11.12 -13.42
CA GLN A 401 16.21 -12.37 -13.47
C GLN A 401 16.90 -13.47 -14.28
N ILE A 402 17.01 -14.66 -13.67
CA ILE A 402 17.48 -15.90 -14.29
C ILE A 402 16.34 -16.91 -14.23
N LYS A 403 15.97 -17.48 -15.37
CA LYS A 403 15.01 -18.59 -15.47
C LYS A 403 15.76 -19.91 -15.36
N GLU A 404 15.18 -20.83 -14.60
CA GLU A 404 15.71 -22.18 -14.47
C GLU A 404 15.59 -22.91 -15.83
N ILE A 405 16.75 -23.27 -16.39
CA ILE A 405 16.84 -24.02 -17.65
C ILE A 405 17.97 -25.06 -17.55
N GLU A 406 17.84 -26.11 -18.36
CA GLU A 406 18.91 -27.07 -18.57
C GLU A 406 19.97 -26.45 -19.49
N VAL A 407 21.18 -26.30 -18.97
CA VAL A 407 22.35 -25.80 -19.69
C VAL A 407 23.42 -26.88 -19.78
N GLN A 408 24.37 -26.70 -20.68
CA GLN A 408 25.46 -27.64 -20.88
C GLN A 408 26.75 -27.10 -20.27
N ASP A 409 27.44 -27.93 -19.49
CA ASP A 409 28.79 -27.66 -19.01
C ASP A 409 29.73 -27.53 -20.22
N PRO A 410 30.40 -26.38 -20.42
CA PRO A 410 31.13 -26.11 -21.66
C PRO A 410 32.36 -27.02 -21.81
N VAL A 411 32.90 -27.57 -20.70
CA VAL A 411 34.07 -28.45 -20.68
C VAL A 411 33.66 -29.92 -20.82
N SER A 412 32.76 -30.42 -19.97
CA SER A 412 32.40 -31.85 -19.96
C SER A 412 31.21 -32.21 -20.84
N LYS A 413 30.48 -31.22 -21.37
CA LYS A 413 29.24 -31.39 -22.13
C LYS A 413 28.11 -32.07 -21.35
N THR A 414 28.25 -32.22 -20.04
CA THR A 414 27.19 -32.72 -19.15
C THR A 414 26.08 -31.69 -19.01
N LYS A 415 24.84 -32.16 -18.87
CA LYS A 415 23.67 -31.30 -18.65
C LYS A 415 23.57 -30.96 -17.17
N VAL A 416 23.40 -29.69 -16.86
CA VAL A 416 23.23 -29.15 -15.50
C VAL A 416 22.09 -28.15 -15.49
N ILE A 417 21.38 -28.04 -14.38
CA ILE A 417 20.41 -26.97 -14.18
C ILE A 417 21.17 -25.73 -13.74
N ASN A 418 21.02 -24.61 -14.47
CA ASN A 418 21.80 -23.39 -14.24
C ASN A 418 21.69 -22.84 -12.80
N THR A 419 20.50 -22.84 -12.21
CA THR A 419 20.25 -22.38 -10.83
C THR A 419 20.79 -23.32 -9.75
N GLN A 420 21.10 -24.58 -10.10
CA GLN A 420 21.55 -25.62 -9.18
C GLN A 420 23.01 -26.01 -9.39
N ALA A 421 23.68 -25.42 -10.39
CA ALA A 421 25.06 -25.73 -10.69
C ALA A 421 25.98 -25.29 -9.53
N PRO A 422 26.91 -26.15 -9.07
CA PRO A 422 27.77 -25.85 -7.93
C PRO A 422 28.78 -24.73 -8.20
N PHE A 423 29.13 -24.50 -9.48
CA PHE A 423 30.07 -23.46 -9.88
C PHE A 423 29.58 -22.71 -11.11
N SER A 424 29.86 -21.41 -11.16
CA SER A 424 29.57 -20.55 -12.31
C SER A 424 30.71 -19.57 -12.57
N TYR A 425 30.93 -19.22 -13.84
CA TYR A 425 31.94 -18.25 -14.25
C TYR A 425 31.37 -17.31 -15.32
N SER A 426 31.49 -16.00 -15.11
CA SER A 426 31.06 -15.00 -16.08
C SER A 426 32.22 -14.64 -17.00
N TYR A 427 32.12 -14.99 -18.28
CA TYR A 427 33.09 -14.62 -19.30
C TYR A 427 32.40 -13.79 -20.37
N LYS A 428 32.91 -12.56 -20.58
CA LYS A 428 32.35 -11.58 -21.52
C LYS A 428 30.82 -11.43 -21.39
N GLY A 429 30.37 -11.34 -20.13
CA GLY A 429 28.99 -11.11 -19.72
C GLY A 429 27.98 -12.18 -20.08
N ILE A 430 28.45 -13.38 -20.45
CA ILE A 430 27.68 -14.62 -20.44
C ILE A 430 28.11 -15.41 -19.20
N THR A 431 27.15 -15.93 -18.43
CA THR A 431 27.43 -16.81 -17.30
C THR A 431 27.42 -18.28 -17.73
N TYR A 432 28.55 -18.96 -17.53
CA TYR A 432 28.70 -20.38 -17.78
C TYR A 432 28.58 -21.15 -16.46
N TYR A 433 28.02 -22.37 -16.53
CA TYR A 433 27.72 -23.21 -15.37
C TYR A 433 28.47 -24.54 -15.47
N PHE A 434 28.97 -25.03 -14.34
CA PHE A 434 29.85 -26.20 -14.30
C PHE A 434 29.36 -27.24 -13.31
N SER A 435 29.43 -28.51 -13.71
CA SER A 435 29.06 -29.67 -12.91
C SER A 435 30.01 -29.95 -11.75
N ASN A 436 31.28 -29.53 -11.85
CA ASN A 436 32.32 -29.80 -10.86
C ASN A 436 33.45 -28.76 -10.87
N GLN A 437 34.26 -28.76 -9.81
CA GLN A 437 35.36 -27.80 -9.61
C GLN A 437 36.43 -27.89 -10.70
N ASN A 438 36.75 -29.09 -11.20
CA ASN A 438 37.82 -29.27 -12.18
C ASN A 438 37.47 -28.58 -13.51
N ASN A 439 36.25 -28.77 -14.00
CA ASN A 439 35.76 -28.10 -15.21
C ASN A 439 35.76 -26.58 -15.05
N TYR A 440 35.34 -26.07 -13.88
CA TYR A 440 35.37 -24.64 -13.57
C TYR A 440 36.80 -24.07 -13.62
N GLU A 441 37.76 -24.72 -12.97
CA GLU A 441 39.16 -24.25 -12.97
C GLU A 441 39.82 -24.38 -14.35
N GLU A 442 39.46 -25.41 -15.13
CA GLU A 442 39.95 -25.60 -16.49
C GLU A 442 39.42 -24.50 -17.43
N PHE A 443 38.12 -24.21 -17.38
CA PHE A 443 37.52 -23.13 -18.14
C PHE A 443 38.11 -21.77 -17.75
N LYS A 444 38.29 -21.51 -16.45
CA LYS A 444 38.85 -20.24 -15.97
C LYS A 444 40.28 -19.98 -16.46
N LYS A 445 41.08 -21.04 -16.69
CA LYS A 445 42.46 -20.92 -17.21
C LYS A 445 42.49 -20.48 -18.67
N ASP A 446 41.60 -21.02 -19.49
CA ASP A 446 41.50 -20.66 -20.90
C ASP A 446 40.04 -20.74 -21.41
N PRO A 447 39.24 -19.69 -21.16
CA PRO A 447 37.83 -19.67 -21.58
C PRO A 447 37.66 -19.74 -23.10
N ILE A 448 38.63 -19.23 -23.87
CA ILE A 448 38.55 -19.11 -25.32
C ILE A 448 38.49 -20.49 -25.98
N LYS A 449 39.15 -21.49 -25.38
CA LYS A 449 39.13 -22.87 -25.84
C LYS A 449 37.73 -23.51 -25.85
N TYR A 450 36.82 -23.03 -24.99
CA TYR A 450 35.53 -23.68 -24.74
C TYR A 450 34.32 -22.85 -25.20
N VAL A 451 34.53 -21.62 -25.69
CA VAL A 451 33.48 -20.69 -26.12
C VAL A 451 33.66 -20.38 -27.60
N GLU A 452 32.60 -20.50 -28.40
CA GLU A 452 32.65 -20.14 -29.83
C GLU A 452 32.78 -18.60 -29.99
N GLU A 453 33.63 -18.13 -30.91
CA GLU A 453 33.94 -16.69 -31.09
C GLU A 453 32.70 -15.78 -31.25
N ASN A 454 31.61 -16.33 -31.77
CA ASN A 454 30.34 -15.60 -32.00
C ASN A 454 29.59 -15.26 -30.71
N GLU A 455 29.82 -15.96 -29.60
CA GLU A 455 29.19 -15.65 -28.30
C GLU A 455 29.93 -14.53 -27.56
N ALA A 456 31.17 -14.25 -27.96
CA ALA A 456 32.17 -13.58 -27.15
C ALA A 456 32.54 -12.15 -27.62
N GLN A 457 31.98 -11.58 -28.68
CA GLN A 457 32.49 -10.30 -29.21
C GLN A 457 31.77 -9.03 -28.74
N PHE A 458 30.59 -9.10 -28.13
CA PHE A 458 29.67 -7.95 -28.22
C PHE A 458 29.59 -7.00 -27.01
N LEU A 459 30.46 -7.14 -25.99
CA LEU A 459 30.47 -6.21 -24.84
C LEU A 459 31.55 -5.13 -24.86
N ILE A 460 32.54 -5.21 -25.74
CA ILE A 460 33.69 -4.28 -25.70
C ILE A 460 33.37 -2.94 -26.39
N GLN A 461 32.37 -2.88 -27.28
CA GLN A 461 32.13 -1.68 -28.10
C GLN A 461 31.40 -0.50 -27.41
N ARG A 462 30.91 -0.61 -26.16
CA ARG A 462 30.16 0.49 -25.52
C ARG A 462 30.99 1.50 -24.71
N ARG A 463 32.32 1.35 -24.59
CA ARG A 463 33.14 2.27 -23.79
C ARG A 463 33.96 3.30 -24.59
N ASN A 464 34.02 3.20 -25.91
CA ASN A 464 34.92 4.04 -26.72
C ASN A 464 34.24 5.14 -27.54
N ASP A 465 32.91 5.24 -27.53
CA ASP A 465 32.19 6.28 -28.29
C ASP A 465 31.66 7.37 -27.35
N VAL A 466 32.57 8.05 -26.66
CA VAL A 466 32.37 9.41 -26.14
C VAL A 466 33.62 10.21 -26.53
N GLY A 467 33.58 10.75 -27.75
CA GLY A 467 34.46 11.79 -28.27
C GLY A 467 33.61 12.91 -28.81
#